data_AF-A0A956KJI1-F1
#
_entry.id   AF-A0A956KJI1-F1
#
_cell.length_a   1.000
_cell.length_b   1.000
_cell.length_c   1.000
_cell.angle_alpha   90.00
_cell.angle_beta   90.00
_cell.angle_gamma   90.00
#
_symmetry.space_group_name_H-M   'P 1'
#
loop_
_entity.id
_entity.type
_entity.pdbx_description
1 polymer ?
#
loop_
_entity_poly.entity_id
_entity_poly.type
_entity_poly.pdbx_seq_one_letter_code
_entity_poly.pdbx_strand_id
1 'polypeptide(L)'
;GFNELRFEDAKGSEQIYLHAQKDFDEEVLNNHTTRVDVDQSNTVGGNQTNTVSGDQTESITGKQTMSVEKNRKVTITGSQSVSITGAQAEDGVNGSKLDITGDYKVDASNTIAIQAPTEIKLTCGGSTLTMVPGKITLTAGGAATLVLDANALMQSSAGTK
;
A
#
# COMPACT_ATOMS: atom_id res chain seq x y z
N GLY A 1 18.95 22.70 33.70
CA GLY A 1 19.74 22.42 32.50
C GLY A 1 20.32 23.73 32.02
N PHE A 2 20.65 23.82 30.74
CA PHE A 2 21.23 25.02 30.14
C PHE A 2 20.74 25.17 28.69
N ASN A 3 20.89 26.38 28.14
CA ASN A 3 20.78 26.62 26.69
C ASN A 3 22.17 26.98 26.18
N GLU A 4 22.52 26.61 24.95
CA GLU A 4 23.84 26.89 24.37
C GLU A 4 23.73 27.18 22.87
N LEU A 5 24.46 28.19 22.41
CA LEU A 5 24.80 28.41 21.01
C LEU A 5 26.32 28.52 20.94
N ARG A 6 26.96 27.57 20.24
CA ARG A 6 28.42 27.50 20.12
C ARG A 6 28.84 27.48 18.66
N PHE A 7 29.91 28.22 18.36
CA PHE A 7 30.57 28.26 17.07
C PHE A 7 32.04 27.88 17.26
N GLU A 8 32.49 26.84 16.56
CA GLU A 8 33.87 26.39 16.45
C GLU A 8 34.30 26.50 14.98
N ASP A 9 35.45 27.10 14.73
CA ASP A 9 36.00 27.38 13.38
C ASP A 9 37.48 26.96 13.28
N ALA A 10 38.01 26.25 14.28
CA ALA A 10 39.31 25.62 14.19
C ALA A 10 39.29 24.55 13.10
N LYS A 11 40.30 24.61 12.22
CA LYS A 11 40.46 23.70 11.08
C LYS A 11 40.31 22.23 11.48
N GLY A 12 39.31 21.54 10.92
CA GLY A 12 39.02 20.12 11.16
C GLY A 12 38.18 19.83 12.41
N SER A 13 37.65 20.84 13.08
CA SER A 13 36.73 20.72 14.22
C SER A 13 35.54 21.70 14.11
N GLU A 14 35.31 22.22 12.91
CA GLU A 14 34.30 23.24 12.64
C GLU A 14 32.91 22.73 13.02
N GLN A 15 32.19 23.51 13.84
CA GLN A 15 30.86 23.12 14.32
C GLN A 15 30.04 24.34 14.71
N ILE A 16 28.77 24.30 14.34
CA ILE A 16 27.72 25.11 14.97
C ILE A 16 26.88 24.15 15.82
N TYR A 17 26.76 24.44 17.12
CA TYR A 17 25.93 23.67 18.04
C TYR A 17 24.87 24.57 18.66
N LEU A 18 23.61 24.12 18.62
CA LEU A 18 22.48 24.79 19.26
C LEU A 18 21.76 23.80 20.17
N HIS A 19 21.55 24.20 21.41
CA HIS A 19 20.81 23.45 22.42
C HIS A 19 19.76 24.32 23.08
N ALA A 20 18.50 23.92 22.96
CA ALA A 20 17.38 24.46 23.71
C ALA A 20 16.94 23.44 24.78
N GLN A 21 16.90 23.85 26.04
CA GLN A 21 16.60 22.96 27.17
C GLN A 21 15.12 22.57 27.27
N LYS A 22 14.23 23.34 26.64
CA LYS A 22 12.78 23.21 26.80
C LYS A 22 12.05 23.42 25.48
N ASP A 23 11.97 24.66 25.03
CA ASP A 23 11.24 25.06 23.83
C ASP A 23 12.22 25.71 22.83
N PHE A 24 12.15 25.32 21.56
CA PHE A 24 12.82 25.99 20.44
C PHE A 24 11.77 26.29 19.38
N ASP A 25 11.54 27.57 19.16
CA ASP A 25 10.61 28.06 18.14
C ASP A 25 11.42 28.66 16.99
N GLU A 26 11.18 28.15 15.77
CA GLU A 26 11.76 28.69 14.54
C GLU A 26 10.62 29.15 13.62
N GLU A 27 10.56 30.45 13.35
CA GLU A 27 9.59 31.05 12.43
C GLU A 27 10.33 31.71 11.27
N VAL A 28 10.04 31.26 10.05
CA VAL A 28 10.63 31.80 8.82
C VAL A 28 9.50 32.31 7.92
N LEU A 29 9.34 33.63 7.83
CA LEU A 29 8.22 34.28 7.12
C LEU A 29 8.32 34.25 5.59
N ASN A 30 9.45 33.81 5.06
CA ASN A 30 9.70 33.75 3.62
C ASN A 30 10.21 32.35 3.24
N ASN A 31 11.52 32.21 2.98
CA ASN A 31 12.10 30.95 2.53
C ASN A 31 13.06 30.39 3.57
N HIS A 32 12.89 29.11 3.90
CA HIS A 32 13.87 28.32 4.62
C HIS A 32 14.42 27.24 3.66
N THR A 33 15.74 27.26 3.43
CA THR A 33 16.41 26.30 2.56
C THR A 33 17.49 25.59 3.36
N THR A 34 17.44 24.26 3.39
CA THR A 34 18.46 23.42 4.02
C THR A 34 19.12 22.55 2.95
N ARG A 35 20.46 22.56 2.91
CA ARG A 35 21.27 21.65 2.09
C ARG A 35 22.27 20.96 3.01
N VAL A 36 22.29 19.63 2.95
CA VAL A 36 23.26 18.80 3.67
C VAL A 36 23.97 17.94 2.63
N ASP A 37 25.29 18.12 2.47
CA ASP A 37 26.06 17.45 1.41
C ASP A 37 26.44 16.00 1.75
N VAL A 38 26.39 15.62 3.02
CA VAL A 38 26.77 14.28 3.50
C VAL A 38 25.55 13.57 4.09
N ASP A 39 25.35 13.68 5.41
CA ASP A 39 24.33 12.93 6.13
C ASP A 39 23.45 13.84 7.00
N GLN A 40 22.14 13.58 6.98
CA GLN A 40 21.17 14.18 7.90
C GLN A 40 20.46 13.07 8.67
N SER A 41 20.35 13.24 9.99
CA SER A 41 19.54 12.40 10.86
C SER A 41 18.55 13.26 11.62
N ASN A 42 17.29 12.81 11.69
CA ASN A 42 16.24 13.48 12.46
C ASN A 42 15.58 12.47 13.39
N THR A 43 15.45 12.82 14.67
CA THR A 43 14.81 11.97 15.67
C THR A 43 13.79 12.79 16.45
N VAL A 44 12.54 12.34 16.44
CA VAL A 44 11.44 12.93 17.19
C VAL A 44 11.01 11.93 18.26
N GLY A 45 11.26 12.25 19.54
CA GLY A 45 10.88 11.38 20.65
C GLY A 45 9.39 11.38 20.99
N GLY A 46 8.66 12.37 20.49
CA GLY A 46 7.22 12.53 20.67
C GLY A 46 6.44 12.42 19.35
N ASN A 47 5.48 13.31 19.15
CA ASN A 47 4.67 13.36 17.95
C ASN A 47 5.29 14.28 16.90
N GLN A 48 5.16 13.92 15.62
CA GLN A 48 5.50 14.78 14.49
C GLN A 48 4.24 15.04 13.66
N THR A 49 4.01 16.30 13.29
CA THR A 49 2.98 16.70 12.32
C THR A 49 3.66 17.45 11.20
N ASN A 50 3.37 17.08 9.95
CA ASN A 50 3.82 17.81 8.76
C ASN A 50 2.59 18.29 7.99
N THR A 51 2.46 19.60 7.82
CA THR A 51 1.36 20.20 7.05
C THR A 51 1.96 20.95 5.88
N VAL A 52 1.66 20.51 4.67
CA VAL A 52 2.07 21.16 3.43
C VAL A 52 0.81 21.66 2.74
N SER A 53 0.66 22.99 2.62
CA SER A 53 -0.53 23.59 1.99
C SER A 53 -0.43 23.65 0.47
N GLY A 54 0.80 23.60 -0.08
CA GLY A 54 1.07 23.47 -1.50
C GLY A 54 1.46 22.04 -1.86
N ASP A 55 2.35 21.92 -2.85
CA ASP A 55 2.81 20.63 -3.33
C ASP A 55 3.98 20.09 -2.50
N GLN A 56 3.97 18.78 -2.22
CA GLN A 56 5.11 18.04 -1.70
C GLN A 56 5.64 17.11 -2.78
N THR A 57 6.92 17.26 -3.13
CA THR A 57 7.64 16.32 -4.01
C THR A 57 8.74 15.63 -3.22
N GLU A 58 8.77 14.30 -3.29
CA GLU A 58 9.79 13.47 -2.64
C GLU A 58 10.47 12.60 -3.71
N SER A 59 11.80 12.63 -3.78
CA SER A 59 12.58 11.83 -4.73
C SER A 59 13.69 11.10 -4.00
N ILE A 60 13.57 9.77 -3.92
CA ILE A 60 14.57 8.89 -3.31
C ILE A 60 15.22 8.09 -4.45
N THR A 61 16.48 8.38 -4.75
CA THR A 61 17.25 7.65 -5.77
C THR A 61 17.76 6.31 -5.27
N GLY A 62 17.97 6.21 -3.95
CA GLY A 62 18.36 4.99 -3.25
C GLY A 62 17.15 4.18 -2.77
N LYS A 63 17.37 3.37 -1.73
CA LYS A 63 16.35 2.54 -1.10
C LYS A 63 15.55 3.35 -0.08
N GLN A 64 14.22 3.28 -0.14
CA GLN A 64 13.33 3.72 0.93
C GLN A 64 12.89 2.50 1.75
N THR A 65 12.88 2.61 3.07
CA THR A 65 12.31 1.60 3.99
C THR A 65 11.42 2.31 5.01
N MET A 66 10.21 1.80 5.23
CA MET A 66 9.25 2.36 6.17
C MET A 66 8.73 1.25 7.07
N SER A 67 8.89 1.39 8.38
CA SER A 67 8.25 0.53 9.39
C SER A 67 7.14 1.32 10.07
N VAL A 68 5.96 0.72 10.18
CA VAL A 68 4.83 1.26 10.94
C VAL A 68 4.35 0.17 11.88
N GLU A 69 4.69 0.31 13.17
CA GLU A 69 4.39 -0.70 14.20
C GLU A 69 2.90 -0.79 14.57
N LYS A 70 2.11 0.18 14.12
CA LYS A 70 0.66 0.28 14.38
C LYS A 70 -0.09 0.52 13.06
N ASN A 71 -1.13 1.34 13.10
CA ASN A 71 -2.01 1.56 11.97
C ASN A 71 -1.45 2.65 11.05
N ARG A 72 -1.51 2.40 9.73
CA ARG A 72 -1.33 3.41 8.69
C ARG A 72 -2.68 3.66 8.01
N LYS A 73 -3.15 4.92 8.03
CA LYS A 73 -4.32 5.35 7.26
C LYS A 73 -3.87 6.32 6.18
N VAL A 74 -4.25 6.06 4.94
CA VAL A 74 -4.03 6.95 3.80
C VAL A 74 -5.39 7.35 3.24
N THR A 75 -5.55 8.64 2.95
CA THR A 75 -6.76 9.16 2.30
C THR A 75 -6.32 10.04 1.15
N ILE A 76 -6.76 9.68 -0.05
CA ILE A 76 -6.46 10.37 -1.30
C ILE A 76 -7.80 10.73 -1.91
N THR A 77 -8.09 12.02 -2.02
CA THR A 77 -9.36 12.53 -2.55
C THR A 77 -9.34 12.65 -4.08
N GLY A 78 -8.16 12.88 -4.65
CA GLY A 78 -7.91 12.84 -6.08
C GLY A 78 -7.57 11.43 -6.58
N SER A 79 -6.75 11.36 -7.62
CA SER A 79 -6.26 10.10 -8.19
C SER A 79 -4.96 9.63 -7.54
N GLN A 80 -4.79 8.33 -7.39
CA GLN A 80 -3.51 7.69 -7.10
C GLN A 80 -3.06 6.89 -8.32
N SER A 81 -1.82 7.11 -8.77
CA SER A 81 -1.15 6.28 -9.77
C SER A 81 0.08 5.65 -9.14
N VAL A 82 0.22 4.33 -9.26
CA VAL A 82 1.36 3.57 -8.76
C VAL A 82 1.95 2.79 -9.93
N SER A 83 3.25 2.98 -10.17
CA SER A 83 4.00 2.23 -11.18
C SER A 83 5.16 1.52 -10.49
N ILE A 84 5.17 0.19 -10.58
CA ILE A 84 6.20 -0.67 -10.03
C ILE A 84 6.72 -1.52 -11.19
N THR A 85 7.98 -1.29 -11.57
CA THR A 85 8.63 -2.01 -12.69
C THR A 85 9.21 -3.35 -12.25
N GLY A 86 9.50 -3.48 -10.95
CA GLY A 86 9.94 -4.72 -10.33
C GLY A 86 8.78 -5.57 -9.81
N ALA A 87 9.07 -6.49 -8.91
CA ALA A 87 8.05 -7.29 -8.25
C ALA A 87 7.37 -6.51 -7.11
N GLN A 88 6.06 -6.65 -6.98
CA GLN A 88 5.29 -6.28 -5.80
C GLN A 88 4.88 -7.57 -5.08
N ALA A 89 5.17 -7.65 -3.78
CA ALA A 89 4.75 -8.76 -2.93
C ALA A 89 4.10 -8.21 -1.67
N GLU A 90 3.02 -8.85 -1.24
CA GLU A 90 2.32 -8.58 0.02
C GLU A 90 2.27 -9.88 0.81
N ASP A 91 2.81 -9.88 2.02
CA ASP A 91 2.90 -11.06 2.90
C ASP A 91 2.29 -10.77 4.28
N GLY A 92 1.77 -11.80 4.94
CA GLY A 92 1.21 -11.69 6.29
C GLY A 92 -0.12 -10.91 6.40
N VAL A 93 -0.83 -10.70 5.29
CA VAL A 93 -2.10 -9.93 5.28
C VAL A 93 -3.25 -10.76 5.89
N ASN A 94 -3.79 -10.31 7.04
CA ASN A 94 -4.96 -10.92 7.66
C ASN A 94 -6.27 -10.31 7.13
N GLY A 95 -6.68 -10.81 5.96
CA GLY A 95 -7.88 -10.34 5.26
C GLY A 95 -7.65 -9.05 4.48
N SER A 96 -8.39 -8.89 3.38
CA SER A 96 -8.39 -7.68 2.55
C SER A 96 -9.75 -7.52 1.90
N LYS A 97 -10.19 -6.28 1.69
CA LYS A 97 -11.41 -5.94 0.96
C LYS A 97 -11.08 -4.87 -0.05
N LEU A 98 -11.41 -5.13 -1.30
CA LEU A 98 -11.26 -4.20 -2.41
C LEU A 98 -12.66 -3.81 -2.90
N ASP A 99 -13.06 -2.57 -2.62
CA ASP A 99 -14.31 -1.98 -3.07
C ASP A 99 -14.04 -1.07 -4.27
N ILE A 100 -14.64 -1.38 -5.42
CA ILE A 100 -14.45 -0.63 -6.67
C ILE A 100 -15.82 -0.25 -7.21
N THR A 101 -16.01 1.03 -7.49
CA THR A 101 -17.26 1.59 -8.01
C THR A 101 -17.28 1.73 -9.53
N GLY A 102 -16.10 1.81 -10.15
CA GLY A 102 -15.91 1.82 -11.60
C GLY A 102 -15.46 0.48 -12.14
N ASP A 103 -14.80 0.51 -13.29
CA ASP A 103 -14.26 -0.69 -13.92
C ASP A 103 -13.04 -1.23 -13.17
N TYR A 104 -12.93 -2.56 -13.10
CA TYR A 104 -11.75 -3.25 -12.62
C TYR A 104 -11.26 -4.24 -13.68
N LYS A 105 -10.04 -4.01 -14.19
CA LYS A 105 -9.40 -4.88 -15.18
C LYS A 105 -8.17 -5.53 -14.55
N VAL A 106 -8.07 -6.84 -14.68
CA VAL A 106 -6.85 -7.59 -14.40
C VAL A 106 -6.26 -8.03 -15.74
N ASP A 107 -5.06 -7.56 -16.03
CA ASP A 107 -4.29 -7.92 -17.23
C ASP A 107 -2.96 -8.52 -16.77
N ALA A 108 -2.69 -9.77 -17.16
CA ALA A 108 -1.50 -10.50 -16.73
C ALA A 108 -0.90 -11.25 -17.92
N SER A 109 0.37 -10.98 -18.20
CA SER A 109 1.07 -11.59 -19.35
C SER A 109 1.36 -13.08 -19.18
N ASN A 110 1.36 -13.58 -17.94
CA ASN A 110 1.66 -14.97 -17.63
C ASN A 110 0.41 -15.65 -17.02
N THR A 111 0.29 -15.64 -15.69
CA THR A 111 -0.75 -16.39 -14.97
C THR A 111 -1.45 -15.51 -13.95
N ILE A 112 -2.78 -15.66 -13.85
CA ILE A 112 -3.57 -15.21 -12.71
C ILE A 112 -3.86 -16.44 -11.85
N ALA A 113 -3.21 -16.54 -10.69
CA ALA A 113 -3.44 -17.63 -9.73
C ALA A 113 -4.29 -17.14 -8.56
N ILE A 114 -5.42 -17.80 -8.31
CA ILE A 114 -6.29 -17.55 -7.16
C ILE A 114 -6.41 -18.85 -6.39
N GLN A 115 -5.94 -18.86 -5.14
CA GLN A 115 -6.00 -20.01 -4.25
C GLN A 115 -6.67 -19.60 -2.94
N ALA A 116 -7.66 -20.38 -2.53
CA ALA A 116 -8.27 -20.28 -1.21
C ALA A 116 -8.48 -21.70 -0.66
N PRO A 117 -8.22 -21.94 0.62
CA PRO A 117 -8.38 -23.28 1.21
C PRO A 117 -9.85 -23.67 1.39
N THR A 118 -10.76 -22.69 1.45
CA THR A 118 -12.16 -22.90 1.82
C THR A 118 -13.12 -22.65 0.67
N GLU A 119 -13.06 -21.48 0.03
CA GLU A 119 -13.99 -21.10 -1.03
C GLU A 119 -13.38 -20.06 -1.97
N ILE A 120 -13.63 -20.21 -3.27
CA ILE A 120 -13.50 -19.14 -4.26
C ILE A 120 -14.90 -18.87 -4.82
N LYS A 121 -15.38 -17.63 -4.73
CA LYS A 121 -16.71 -17.23 -5.20
C LYS A 121 -16.65 -16.00 -6.09
N LEU A 122 -17.21 -16.10 -7.29
CA LEU A 122 -17.44 -14.98 -8.21
C LEU A 122 -18.94 -14.75 -8.34
N THR A 123 -19.38 -13.49 -8.26
CA THR A 123 -20.80 -13.12 -8.37
C THR A 123 -20.95 -12.02 -9.41
N CYS A 124 -21.90 -12.19 -10.33
CA CYS A 124 -22.28 -11.20 -11.33
C CYS A 124 -23.80 -11.09 -11.36
N GLY A 125 -24.34 -10.04 -10.73
CA GLY A 125 -25.79 -9.92 -10.52
C GLY A 125 -26.33 -11.14 -9.76
N GLY A 126 -27.29 -11.86 -10.36
CA GLY A 126 -27.85 -13.08 -9.79
C GLY A 126 -27.07 -14.37 -10.07
N SER A 127 -26.02 -14.31 -10.90
CA SER A 127 -25.23 -15.48 -11.30
C SER A 127 -23.99 -15.67 -10.42
N THR A 128 -23.61 -16.92 -10.17
CA THR A 128 -22.45 -17.26 -9.33
C THR A 128 -21.60 -18.38 -9.93
N LEU A 129 -20.30 -18.29 -9.69
CA LEU A 129 -19.34 -19.40 -9.75
C LEU A 129 -18.80 -19.61 -8.34
N THR A 130 -18.92 -20.82 -7.81
CA THR A 130 -18.44 -21.16 -6.47
C THR A 130 -17.61 -22.43 -6.53
N MET A 131 -16.38 -22.37 -6.05
CA MET A 131 -15.47 -23.50 -5.90
C MET A 131 -15.22 -23.73 -4.42
N VAL A 132 -15.45 -24.96 -3.97
CA VAL A 132 -15.12 -25.47 -2.63
C VAL A 132 -14.38 -26.80 -2.80
N PRO A 133 -13.72 -27.35 -1.75
CA PRO A 133 -13.08 -28.66 -1.85
C PRO A 133 -14.05 -29.74 -2.40
N GLY A 134 -13.68 -30.36 -3.52
CA GLY A 134 -14.44 -31.44 -4.17
C GLY A 134 -15.67 -31.02 -4.99
N LYS A 135 -16.01 -29.72 -5.10
CA LYS A 135 -17.19 -29.27 -5.83
C LYS A 135 -17.01 -27.90 -6.48
N ILE A 136 -17.42 -27.80 -7.74
CA ILE A 136 -17.59 -26.53 -8.46
C ILE A 136 -19.08 -26.38 -8.78
N THR A 137 -19.65 -25.22 -8.49
CA THR A 137 -21.07 -24.89 -8.70
C THR A 137 -21.18 -23.66 -9.59
N LEU A 138 -21.97 -23.76 -10.67
CA LEU A 138 -22.34 -22.65 -11.54
C LEU A 138 -23.84 -22.43 -11.41
N THR A 139 -24.25 -21.22 -11.06
CA THR A 139 -25.68 -20.86 -10.95
C THR A 139 -25.95 -19.68 -11.87
N ALA A 140 -26.94 -19.81 -12.75
CA ALA A 140 -27.51 -18.67 -13.46
C ALA A 140 -28.65 -18.09 -12.60
N GLY A 141 -28.67 -16.79 -12.35
CA GLY A 141 -29.73 -16.16 -11.56
C GLY A 141 -31.11 -16.25 -12.23
N GLY A 142 -32.20 -16.28 -11.44
CA GLY A 142 -33.58 -16.27 -11.95
C GLY A 142 -34.04 -17.60 -12.57
N ALA A 143 -34.93 -17.55 -13.57
CA ALA A 143 -35.45 -18.74 -14.28
C ALA A 143 -34.49 -19.28 -15.38
N ALA A 144 -33.21 -18.91 -15.32
CA ALA A 144 -32.24 -19.17 -16.38
C ALA A 144 -31.67 -20.59 -16.32
N THR A 145 -31.52 -21.18 -17.51
CA THR A 145 -31.09 -22.55 -17.76
C THR A 145 -29.61 -22.58 -18.15
N LEU A 146 -28.81 -23.51 -17.61
CA LEU A 146 -27.46 -23.79 -18.08
C LEU A 146 -27.57 -24.53 -19.43
N VAL A 147 -27.32 -23.85 -20.56
CA VAL A 147 -27.31 -24.49 -21.89
C VAL A 147 -25.87 -24.90 -22.23
N LEU A 148 -25.64 -26.21 -22.24
CA LEU A 148 -24.47 -26.84 -22.84
C LEU A 148 -24.94 -27.35 -24.19
N ASP A 149 -24.38 -26.87 -25.29
CA ASP A 149 -24.90 -27.18 -26.62
C ASP A 149 -24.34 -28.49 -27.20
N ALA A 150 -24.61 -28.76 -28.48
CA ALA A 150 -24.72 -30.10 -29.07
C ALA A 150 -23.50 -31.04 -28.97
N ASN A 151 -22.36 -30.57 -28.45
CA ASN A 151 -21.16 -31.36 -28.16
C ASN A 151 -20.90 -31.59 -26.67
N ALA A 152 -21.82 -31.19 -25.80
CA ALA A 152 -21.65 -31.30 -24.36
C ALA A 152 -21.82 -32.75 -23.88
N LEU A 153 -20.73 -33.37 -23.45
CA LEU A 153 -20.76 -34.61 -22.65
C LEU A 153 -20.44 -34.26 -21.20
N MET A 154 -21.43 -34.39 -20.30
CA MET A 154 -21.20 -34.34 -18.85
C MET A 154 -21.18 -35.76 -18.30
N GLN A 155 -19.99 -36.34 -18.11
CA GLN A 155 -19.82 -37.59 -17.38
C GLN A 155 -19.34 -37.29 -15.95
N SER A 156 -20.18 -37.58 -14.96
CA SER A 156 -19.67 -37.96 -13.63
C SER A 156 -19.30 -39.45 -13.69
N SER A 157 -18.04 -39.81 -13.48
CA SER A 157 -17.68 -41.22 -13.24
C SER A 157 -18.39 -41.68 -11.97
N ALA A 158 -19.14 -42.78 -12.05
CA ALA A 158 -19.97 -43.31 -10.98
C ALA A 158 -19.24 -43.36 -9.62
N GLY A 159 -19.78 -42.66 -8.62
CA GLY A 159 -19.60 -43.07 -7.24
C GLY A 159 -20.54 -44.23 -6.98
N THR A 160 -20.01 -45.44 -6.76
CA THR A 160 -20.77 -46.50 -6.10
C THR A 160 -21.26 -45.99 -4.75
N LYS A 161 -22.55 -46.21 -4.50
CA LYS A 161 -23.35 -45.72 -3.36
C LYS A 161 -22.67 -45.85 -2.00
#